data_AF-A0A6P4D459-F1
#
_entry.id   AF-A0A6P4D459-F1
#
_cell.length_a   1.000
_cell.length_b   1.000
_cell.length_c   1.000
_cell.angle_alpha   90.00
_cell.angle_beta   90.00
_cell.angle_gamma   90.00
#
_symmetry.space_group_name_H-M   'P 1'
#
loop_
_entity.id
_entity.type
_entity.pdbx_description
1 polymer ?
#
loop_
_entity_poly.entity_id
_entity_poly.type
_entity_poly.pdbx_seq_one_letter_code
_entity_poly.pdbx_strand_id
1 'polypeptide(L)'
;MQEASPFSSLEHGISFARDLWFNNSSIRAWLGAFSAHRHIGTAISRAPTELISDLCQFGAKYRKKFGFEFVTITDARHSHKIMEEVKARCENNLLVELEFAAREEFYFIERRLTKLWERLSQEEFQEETEDLGEIVPDSLEEELMPSNSSDEVFWTGDKATMRSYDLNKTPDENQIE
;
A
#
# COMPACT_ATOMS: atom_id res chain seq x y z
N MET A 1 9.25 6.23 -14.09
CA MET A 1 10.02 5.59 -13.00
C MET A 1 11.43 5.28 -13.46
N GLN A 2 11.62 4.31 -14.36
CA GLN A 2 12.96 3.91 -14.84
C GLN A 2 13.78 5.08 -15.42
N GLU A 3 13.17 5.96 -16.21
CA GLU A 3 13.83 7.14 -16.80
C GLU A 3 14.22 8.21 -15.76
N ALA A 4 13.62 8.18 -14.56
CA ALA A 4 13.91 9.11 -13.46
C ALA A 4 14.89 8.51 -12.43
N SER A 5 15.31 7.25 -12.64
CA SER A 5 16.29 6.56 -11.80
C SER A 5 17.71 7.08 -12.10
N PRO A 6 18.63 7.11 -11.11
CA PRO A 6 18.45 6.70 -9.72
C PRO A 6 17.72 7.75 -8.87
N PHE A 7 17.00 7.27 -7.86
CA PHE A 7 16.41 8.12 -6.82
C PHE A 7 17.39 8.26 -5.66
N SER A 8 17.49 9.47 -5.11
CA SER A 8 18.41 9.79 -4.01
C SER A 8 17.94 9.31 -2.63
N SER A 9 16.64 9.02 -2.48
CA SER A 9 16.04 8.52 -1.24
C SER A 9 14.67 7.88 -1.52
N LEU A 10 14.17 7.09 -0.56
CA LEU A 10 12.81 6.55 -0.60
C LEU A 10 11.77 7.67 -0.74
N GLU A 11 11.96 8.77 0.00
CA GLU A 11 11.06 9.93 -0.05
C GLU A 11 11.04 10.58 -1.45
N HIS A 12 12.21 10.72 -2.10
CA HIS A 12 12.28 11.22 -3.46
C HIS A 12 11.54 10.29 -4.44
N GLY A 13 11.74 8.97 -4.32
CA GLY A 13 11.04 7.99 -5.15
C GLY A 13 9.51 8.01 -4.95
N ILE A 14 9.04 8.07 -3.69
CA ILE A 14 7.61 8.16 -3.37
C ILE A 14 7.01 9.49 -3.88
N SER A 15 7.70 10.61 -3.68
CA SER A 15 7.26 11.92 -4.18
C SER A 15 7.10 11.93 -5.69
N PHE A 16 8.11 11.43 -6.42
CA PHE A 16 8.05 11.29 -7.87
C PHE A 16 6.91 10.36 -8.31
N ALA A 17 6.65 9.26 -7.58
CA ALA A 17 5.52 8.38 -7.87
C ALA A 17 4.17 9.02 -7.62
N ARG A 18 4.05 9.85 -6.58
CA ARG A 18 2.84 10.60 -6.27
C ARG A 18 2.51 11.57 -7.39
N ASP A 19 3.49 12.36 -7.84
CA ASP A 19 3.31 13.30 -8.94
C ASP A 19 2.98 12.58 -10.26
N LEU A 20 3.71 11.50 -10.56
CA LEU A 20 3.42 10.69 -11.75
C LEU A 20 1.99 10.14 -11.71
N TRP A 21 1.55 9.63 -10.56
CA TRP A 21 0.23 9.02 -10.40
C TRP A 21 -0.90 10.03 -10.46
N PHE A 22 -0.83 11.15 -9.73
CA PHE A 22 -1.96 12.08 -9.64
C PHE A 22 -2.00 13.13 -10.75
N ASN A 23 -0.84 13.55 -11.28
CA ASN A 23 -0.77 14.68 -12.21
C ASN A 23 -0.47 14.26 -13.65
N ASN A 24 0.30 13.18 -13.84
CA ASN A 24 0.80 12.79 -15.17
C ASN A 24 0.17 11.50 -15.71
N SER A 25 -0.54 10.72 -14.89
CA SER A 25 -1.20 9.49 -15.32
C SER A 25 -2.59 9.77 -15.87
N SER A 26 -2.89 9.18 -17.03
CA SER A 26 -4.25 9.23 -17.58
C SER A 26 -5.24 8.40 -16.75
N ILE A 27 -6.54 8.75 -16.82
CA ILE A 27 -7.62 7.94 -16.24
C ILE A 27 -7.54 6.48 -16.69
N ARG A 28 -7.14 6.22 -17.95
CA ARG A 28 -6.98 4.85 -18.46
C ARG A 28 -5.91 4.07 -17.71
N ALA A 29 -4.82 4.72 -17.29
CA ALA A 29 -3.78 4.08 -16.49
C ALA A 29 -4.31 3.72 -15.10
N TRP A 30 -5.07 4.62 -14.46
CA TRP A 30 -5.73 4.33 -13.17
C TRP A 30 -6.68 3.14 -13.27
N LEU A 31 -7.56 3.12 -14.26
CA LEU A 31 -8.51 2.02 -14.46
C LEU A 31 -7.81 0.68 -14.71
N GLY A 32 -6.66 0.71 -15.40
CA GLY A 32 -5.81 -0.46 -15.59
C GLY A 32 -5.25 -1.00 -14.27
N ALA A 33 -4.77 -0.11 -13.39
CA ALA A 33 -4.25 -0.48 -12.08
C ALA A 33 -5.35 -1.04 -11.16
N PHE A 34 -6.52 -0.38 -11.08
CA PHE A 34 -7.64 -0.85 -10.26
C PHE A 34 -8.05 -2.30 -10.62
N SER A 35 -8.00 -2.63 -11.91
CA SER A 35 -8.37 -3.95 -12.42
C SER A 35 -7.38 -5.06 -12.03
N ALA A 36 -6.15 -4.72 -11.64
CA ALA A 36 -5.17 -5.71 -11.20
C ALA A 36 -5.47 -6.24 -9.78
N HIS A 37 -6.38 -5.61 -9.04
CA HIS A 37 -6.62 -5.90 -7.65
C HIS A 37 -8.02 -6.47 -7.36
N ARG A 38 -8.07 -7.75 -6.95
CA ARG A 38 -9.32 -8.44 -6.59
C ARG A 38 -9.77 -8.18 -5.14
N HIS A 39 -9.99 -6.93 -4.75
CA HIS A 39 -10.33 -6.56 -3.36
C HIS A 39 -11.65 -7.20 -2.90
N ILE A 40 -12.75 -6.93 -3.61
CA ILE A 40 -14.07 -7.42 -3.20
C ILE A 40 -14.18 -8.95 -3.30
N GLY A 41 -13.54 -9.57 -4.30
CA GLY A 41 -13.48 -11.03 -4.43
C GLY A 41 -12.75 -11.69 -3.27
N THR A 42 -11.66 -11.09 -2.80
CA THR A 42 -10.91 -11.58 -1.62
C THR A 42 -11.70 -11.37 -0.33
N ALA A 43 -12.46 -10.28 -0.22
CA ALA A 43 -13.34 -10.06 0.93
C ALA A 43 -14.49 -11.09 0.97
N ILE A 44 -15.09 -11.41 -0.19
CA ILE A 44 -16.15 -12.42 -0.31
C ILE A 44 -15.65 -13.80 0.12
N SER A 45 -14.45 -14.21 -0.30
CA SER A 45 -13.92 -15.55 0.03
C SER A 45 -13.58 -15.72 1.52
N ARG A 46 -13.48 -14.62 2.27
CA ARG A 46 -13.18 -14.60 3.71
C ARG A 46 -14.37 -14.17 4.57
N ALA A 47 -15.49 -13.80 3.96
CA ALA A 47 -16.64 -13.25 4.66
C ALA A 47 -17.45 -14.34 5.38
N PRO A 48 -18.09 -14.01 6.51
CA PRO A 48 -19.18 -14.82 7.06
C PRO A 48 -20.29 -15.05 6.03
N THR A 49 -20.90 -16.23 6.04
CA THR A 49 -21.91 -16.66 5.05
C THR A 49 -23.03 -15.65 4.86
N GLU A 50 -23.46 -15.01 5.94
CA GLU A 50 -24.50 -13.98 5.96
C GLU A 50 -24.14 -12.71 5.17
N LEU A 51 -22.86 -12.38 5.01
CA LEU A 51 -22.42 -11.20 4.26
C LEU A 51 -22.11 -11.49 2.79
N ILE A 52 -21.93 -12.75 2.41
CA ILE A 52 -21.49 -13.12 1.05
C ILE A 52 -22.48 -12.60 0.00
N SER A 53 -23.78 -12.80 0.22
CA SER A 53 -24.81 -12.36 -0.73
C SER A 53 -24.79 -10.84 -0.91
N ASP A 54 -24.75 -10.10 0.20
CA ASP A 54 -24.71 -8.65 0.19
C ASP A 54 -23.43 -8.12 -0.48
N LEU A 55 -22.26 -8.71 -0.22
CA LEU A 55 -21.00 -8.27 -0.80
C LEU A 55 -21.00 -8.48 -2.32
N CYS A 56 -21.52 -9.62 -2.77
CA CYS A 56 -21.74 -9.89 -4.19
C CYS A 56 -22.70 -8.87 -4.82
N GLN A 57 -23.81 -8.59 -4.17
CA GLN A 57 -24.83 -7.66 -4.66
C GLN A 57 -24.28 -6.23 -4.76
N PHE A 58 -23.66 -5.72 -3.71
CA PHE A 58 -23.10 -4.37 -3.68
C PHE A 58 -21.86 -4.24 -4.56
N GLY A 59 -21.03 -5.29 -4.67
CA GLY A 59 -19.92 -5.31 -5.63
C GLY A 59 -20.40 -5.22 -7.07
N ALA A 60 -21.45 -5.97 -7.42
CA ALA A 60 -22.06 -5.87 -8.74
C ALA A 60 -22.73 -4.51 -8.98
N LYS A 61 -23.43 -3.96 -7.97
CA LYS A 61 -24.02 -2.60 -8.02
C LYS A 61 -22.95 -1.54 -8.26
N TYR A 62 -21.86 -1.58 -7.49
CA TYR A 62 -20.74 -0.67 -7.60
C TYR A 62 -20.13 -0.71 -9.00
N ARG A 63 -19.76 -1.91 -9.48
CA ARG A 63 -19.16 -2.09 -10.81
C ARG A 63 -20.08 -1.63 -11.93
N LYS A 64 -21.39 -1.91 -11.81
CA LYS A 64 -22.39 -1.43 -12.78
C LYS A 64 -22.50 0.09 -12.80
N LYS A 65 -22.39 0.75 -11.63
CA LYS A 65 -22.51 2.21 -11.52
C LYS A 65 -21.27 2.93 -12.06
N PHE A 66 -20.08 2.50 -11.66
CA PHE A 66 -18.84 3.24 -11.90
C PHE A 66 -18.00 2.70 -13.05
N GLY A 67 -18.23 1.46 -13.47
CA GLY A 67 -17.51 0.85 -14.59
C GLY A 67 -16.14 0.26 -14.26
N PHE A 68 -15.73 0.26 -12.98
CA PHE A 68 -14.47 -0.33 -12.51
C PHE A 68 -14.65 -1.12 -11.20
N GLU A 69 -13.62 -1.88 -10.81
CA GLU A 69 -13.66 -2.72 -9.60
C GLU A 69 -13.55 -1.86 -8.33
N PHE A 70 -14.22 -2.30 -7.26
CA PHE A 70 -14.12 -1.64 -5.97
C PHE A 70 -12.72 -1.83 -5.39
N VAL A 71 -12.01 -0.74 -5.16
CA VAL A 71 -10.71 -0.71 -4.48
C VAL A 71 -10.96 -0.32 -3.02
N THR A 72 -10.20 -0.91 -2.09
CA THR A 72 -10.19 -0.49 -0.68
C THR A 72 -8.87 -0.87 -0.02
N ILE A 73 -8.37 -0.01 0.86
CA ILE A 73 -7.22 -0.32 1.73
C ILE A 73 -7.59 -1.19 2.93
N THR A 74 -8.88 -1.36 3.21
CA THR A 74 -9.36 -2.18 4.33
C THR A 74 -9.02 -3.65 4.07
N ASP A 75 -8.42 -4.30 5.09
CA ASP A 75 -8.05 -5.70 5.00
C ASP A 75 -9.28 -6.58 4.75
N ALA A 76 -9.16 -7.51 3.81
CA ALA A 76 -10.24 -8.41 3.38
C ALA A 76 -10.85 -9.28 4.50
N ARG A 77 -10.19 -9.41 5.66
CA ARG A 77 -10.74 -10.07 6.86
C ARG A 77 -11.83 -9.24 7.55
N HIS A 78 -11.90 -7.93 7.30
CA HIS A 78 -12.88 -7.02 7.89
C HIS A 78 -14.09 -6.83 6.96
N SER A 79 -14.74 -7.93 6.57
CA SER A 79 -15.83 -7.93 5.58
C SER A 79 -17.00 -7.01 5.92
N HIS A 80 -17.33 -6.82 7.22
CA HIS A 80 -18.35 -5.86 7.66
C HIS A 80 -17.97 -4.41 7.31
N LYS A 81 -16.72 -4.02 7.55
CA LYS A 81 -16.24 -2.66 7.23
C LYS A 81 -16.22 -2.43 5.73
N ILE A 82 -15.77 -3.43 4.96
CA ILE A 82 -15.79 -3.39 3.48
C ILE A 82 -17.23 -3.23 2.97
N MET A 83 -18.20 -3.90 3.60
CA MET A 83 -19.61 -3.75 3.30
C MET A 83 -20.10 -2.31 3.50
N GLU A 84 -19.75 -1.71 4.63
CA GLU A 84 -20.14 -0.33 4.95
C GLU A 84 -19.52 0.65 3.95
N GLU A 85 -18.24 0.49 3.64
CA GLU A 85 -17.52 1.31 2.66
C GLU A 85 -18.16 1.22 1.27
N VAL A 86 -18.40 0.01 0.75
CA VAL A 86 -19.00 -0.15 -0.59
C VAL A 86 -20.44 0.38 -0.65
N LYS A 87 -21.21 0.25 0.44
CA LYS A 87 -22.56 0.83 0.57
C LYS A 87 -22.50 2.35 0.52
N ALA A 88 -21.64 2.97 1.32
CA ALA A 88 -21.49 4.43 1.34
C ALA A 88 -20.97 4.98 0.02
N ARG A 89 -19.94 4.34 -0.57
CA ARG A 89 -19.32 4.77 -1.83
C ARG A 89 -20.21 4.56 -3.05
N CYS A 90 -21.19 3.65 -2.96
CA CYS A 90 -22.26 3.57 -3.98
C CYS A 90 -23.10 4.84 -4.09
N GLU A 91 -23.07 5.76 -3.12
CA GLU A 91 -23.80 7.03 -3.18
C GLU A 91 -22.96 8.17 -3.82
N ASN A 92 -21.65 7.99 -3.95
CA ASN A 92 -20.76 8.97 -4.57
C ASN A 92 -21.09 9.22 -6.05
N ASN A 93 -20.75 10.43 -6.54
CA ASN A 93 -20.67 10.69 -7.97
C ASN A 93 -19.37 10.10 -8.55
N LEU A 94 -19.31 9.95 -9.87
CA LEU A 94 -18.19 9.28 -10.55
C LEU A 94 -16.83 9.97 -10.32
N LEU A 95 -16.77 11.30 -10.31
CA LEU A 95 -15.51 12.03 -10.14
C LEU A 95 -14.93 11.80 -8.75
N VAL A 96 -15.78 11.95 -7.72
CA VAL A 96 -15.40 11.71 -6.33
C VAL A 96 -14.94 10.26 -6.14
N GLU A 97 -15.67 9.29 -6.69
CA GLU A 97 -15.32 7.89 -6.53
C GLU A 97 -14.03 7.51 -7.25
N LEU A 98 -13.79 8.08 -8.44
CA LEU A 98 -12.56 7.88 -9.17
C LEU A 98 -11.35 8.39 -8.38
N GLU A 99 -11.45 9.58 -7.76
CA GLU A 99 -10.40 10.11 -6.89
C GLU A 99 -10.17 9.25 -5.65
N PHE A 100 -11.24 8.77 -5.00
CA PHE A 100 -11.11 7.85 -3.86
C PHE A 100 -10.37 6.57 -4.25
N ALA A 101 -10.76 5.92 -5.34
CA ALA A 101 -10.09 4.73 -5.84
C ALA A 101 -8.62 5.00 -6.21
N ALA A 102 -8.33 6.15 -6.82
CA ALA A 102 -6.96 6.54 -7.15
C ALA A 102 -6.09 6.72 -5.89
N ARG A 103 -6.64 7.28 -4.81
CA ARG A 103 -5.92 7.43 -3.53
C ARG A 103 -5.63 6.09 -2.86
N GLU A 104 -6.62 5.19 -2.85
CA GLU A 104 -6.45 3.87 -2.25
C GLU A 104 -5.48 2.99 -3.06
N GLU A 105 -5.51 3.08 -4.38
CA GLU A 105 -4.53 2.40 -5.23
C GLU A 105 -3.12 2.95 -4.99
N PHE A 106 -2.99 4.28 -4.84
CA PHE A 106 -1.69 4.89 -4.53
C PHE A 106 -1.11 4.41 -3.20
N TYR A 107 -1.93 4.16 -2.19
CA TYR A 107 -1.47 3.55 -0.93
C TYR A 107 -0.79 2.19 -1.16
N PHE A 108 -1.29 1.37 -2.08
CA PHE A 108 -0.63 0.10 -2.44
C PHE A 108 0.67 0.30 -3.20
N ILE A 109 0.73 1.30 -4.09
CA ILE A 109 1.94 1.68 -4.82
C ILE A 109 3.01 2.12 -3.83
N GLU A 110 2.69 3.06 -2.94
CA GLU A 110 3.58 3.58 -1.91
C GLU A 110 4.11 2.45 -1.02
N ARG A 111 3.24 1.59 -0.49
CA ARG A 111 3.64 0.45 0.33
C ARG A 111 4.55 -0.53 -0.42
N ARG A 112 4.33 -0.74 -1.73
CA ARG A 112 5.22 -1.59 -2.56
C ARG A 112 6.58 -0.93 -2.77
N LEU A 113 6.63 0.38 -2.99
CA LEU A 113 7.88 1.13 -3.12
C LEU A 113 8.70 1.06 -1.83
N THR A 114 8.10 1.29 -0.67
CA THR A 114 8.77 1.15 0.63
C THR A 114 9.39 -0.23 0.79
N LYS A 115 8.64 -1.30 0.53
CA LYS A 115 9.14 -2.68 0.64
C LYS A 115 10.25 -3.00 -0.35
N LEU A 116 10.23 -2.42 -1.55
CA LEU A 116 11.29 -2.61 -2.54
C LEU A 116 12.56 -1.89 -2.08
N TRP A 117 12.43 -0.67 -1.54
CA TRP A 117 13.55 0.09 -1.02
C TRP A 117 14.23 -0.59 0.17
N GLU A 118 13.44 -1.10 1.13
CA GLU A 118 13.96 -1.87 2.27
C GLU A 118 14.83 -3.05 1.84
N ARG A 119 14.44 -3.76 0.76
CA ARG A 119 15.21 -4.88 0.21
C ARG A 119 16.50 -4.43 -0.47
N LEU A 120 16.40 -3.38 -1.31
CA LEU A 120 17.57 -2.84 -2.00
C LEU A 120 18.62 -2.33 -1.02
N SER A 121 18.20 -1.65 0.05
CA SER A 121 19.12 -1.21 1.10
C SER A 121 19.76 -2.38 1.86
N GLN A 122 19.07 -3.52 2.04
CA GLN A 122 19.66 -4.71 2.68
C GLN A 122 20.72 -5.40 1.79
N GLU A 123 20.51 -5.39 0.48
CA GLU A 123 21.43 -5.99 -0.50
C GLU A 123 22.72 -5.16 -0.64
N GLU A 124 22.61 -3.82 -0.59
CA GLU A 124 23.76 -2.90 -0.66
C GLU A 124 24.76 -3.12 0.50
N PHE A 125 24.28 -3.46 1.71
CA PHE A 125 25.15 -3.80 2.84
C PHE A 125 25.88 -5.14 2.70
N GLN A 126 25.39 -6.08 1.89
CA GLN A 126 26.08 -7.36 1.67
C GLN A 126 27.24 -7.18 0.67
N GLU A 127 27.05 -6.33 -0.34
CA GLU A 127 28.06 -6.04 -1.36
C GLU A 127 29.24 -5.23 -0.78
N GLU A 128 28.99 -4.28 0.14
CA GLU A 128 30.05 -3.53 0.83
C GLU A 128 30.89 -4.39 1.80
N THR A 129 30.34 -5.48 2.35
CA THR A 129 31.09 -6.38 3.24
C THR A 129 32.00 -7.35 2.50
N GLU A 130 31.78 -7.60 1.21
CA GLU A 130 32.67 -8.43 0.39
C GLU A 130 33.89 -7.64 -0.13
N ASP A 131 33.82 -6.30 -0.17
CA ASP A 131 34.93 -5.43 -0.59
C ASP A 131 35.86 -4.99 0.56
N LEU A 132 35.43 -5.14 1.83
CA LEU A 132 36.30 -4.92 2.98
C LEU A 132 37.16 -6.17 3.24
N GLY A 133 38.25 -6.25 2.50
CA GLY A 133 39.15 -7.41 2.38
C GLY A 133 39.44 -8.21 3.65
N GLU A 134 39.46 -9.54 3.46
CA GLU A 134 40.27 -10.55 4.14
C GLU A 134 40.88 -10.14 5.50
N ILE A 135 40.05 -10.11 6.54
CA ILE A 135 40.54 -10.24 7.92
C ILE A 135 40.41 -11.71 8.29
N VAL A 136 41.54 -12.41 8.23
CA VAL A 136 41.73 -13.77 8.74
C VAL A 136 41.27 -13.84 10.20
N PRO A 137 40.25 -14.66 10.56
CA PRO A 137 40.04 -15.05 11.94
C PRO A 137 40.82 -16.34 12.21
N ASP A 138 41.89 -16.21 12.96
CA ASP A 138 42.64 -17.37 13.46
C ASP A 138 41.88 -18.02 14.63
N SER A 139 41.70 -19.35 14.51
CA SER A 139 41.36 -20.34 15.55
C SER A 139 39.97 -20.39 16.25
N LEU A 140 39.25 -21.46 15.87
CA LEU A 140 38.90 -22.67 16.64
C LEU A 140 37.72 -22.66 17.65
N GLU A 141 36.64 -23.33 17.20
CA GLU A 141 35.60 -24.15 17.88
C GLU A 141 35.08 -23.79 19.29
N GLU A 142 33.77 -23.54 19.38
CA GLU A 142 32.89 -24.30 20.29
C GLU A 142 31.44 -24.30 19.77
N GLU A 143 30.91 -25.50 19.49
CA GLU A 143 29.48 -25.78 19.29
C GLU A 143 28.67 -25.31 20.50
N LEU A 144 27.58 -24.55 20.30
CA LEU A 144 26.32 -24.72 21.06
C LEU A 144 25.14 -24.07 20.30
N MET A 145 24.18 -24.89 19.85
CA MET A 145 22.83 -24.44 19.50
C MET A 145 22.17 -23.78 20.72
N PRO A 146 21.25 -22.81 20.51
CA PRO A 146 19.87 -23.18 20.82
C PRO A 146 18.75 -22.48 20.00
N SER A 147 17.66 -23.24 19.89
CA SER A 147 16.25 -22.87 20.05
C SER A 147 15.58 -21.85 19.13
N ASN A 148 14.56 -22.39 18.45
CA ASN A 148 13.33 -21.70 18.07
C ASN A 148 12.80 -20.84 19.23
N SER A 149 12.78 -19.52 19.05
CA SER A 149 11.91 -18.60 19.79
C SER A 149 11.15 -17.78 18.75
N SER A 150 9.84 -17.99 18.78
CA SER A 150 8.85 -17.20 18.07
C SER A 150 8.57 -15.99 18.94
N ASP A 151 9.22 -14.87 18.67
CA ASP A 151 8.95 -13.61 19.35
C ASP A 151 8.14 -12.69 18.41
N GLU A 152 6.85 -12.62 18.73
CA GLU A 152 5.93 -11.59 18.29
C GLU A 152 6.47 -10.21 18.72
N VAL A 153 7.08 -9.48 17.78
CA VAL A 153 7.45 -8.08 18.02
C VAL A 153 6.21 -7.21 17.81
N PHE A 154 5.57 -6.87 18.92
CA PHE A 154 4.60 -5.81 19.04
C PHE A 154 5.31 -4.48 18.75
N TRP A 155 5.08 -3.87 17.59
CA TRP A 155 5.60 -2.53 17.29
C TRP A 155 4.81 -1.48 18.08
N THR A 156 5.22 -1.21 19.32
CA THR A 156 5.02 0.10 19.96
C THR A 156 6.27 0.94 19.71
N GLY A 157 6.18 1.86 18.75
CA GLY A 157 7.25 2.80 18.43
C GLY A 157 6.78 3.89 17.48
N ASP A 158 6.46 5.03 18.09
CA ASP A 158 6.43 6.40 17.58
C ASP A 158 5.43 6.82 16.49
N LYS A 159 4.36 7.43 17.00
CA LYS A 159 3.52 8.40 16.30
C LYS A 159 4.27 9.72 16.12
N ALA A 160 4.95 9.87 14.99
CA ALA A 160 5.34 11.15 14.40
C ALA A 160 5.67 10.86 12.93
N THR A 161 5.03 11.38 11.89
CA THR A 161 4.33 12.65 11.73
C THR A 161 3.17 12.39 10.77
N MET A 162 2.01 12.04 11.32
CA MET A 162 0.78 12.01 10.54
C MET A 162 0.32 13.47 10.45
N ARG A 163 0.73 14.20 9.39
CA ARG A 163 0.21 15.54 9.12
C ARG A 163 -1.31 15.38 8.99
N SER A 164 -2.06 15.80 10.00
CA SER A 164 -3.51 15.66 10.05
C SER A 164 -4.11 16.50 8.93
N TYR A 165 -4.57 15.85 7.87
CA TYR A 165 -5.20 16.52 6.74
C TYR A 165 -6.65 16.82 7.11
N ASP A 166 -7.01 18.10 7.17
CA ASP A 166 -8.36 18.55 7.52
C ASP A 166 -9.26 18.49 6.28
N LEU A 167 -10.31 17.68 6.36
CA LEU A 167 -11.27 17.43 5.27
C LEU A 167 -12.16 18.64 4.95
N ASN A 168 -12.14 19.68 5.79
CA ASN A 168 -12.87 20.93 5.54
C ASN A 168 -12.00 22.01 4.87
N LYS A 169 -10.71 21.72 4.62
CA LYS A 169 -9.76 22.68 4.07
C LYS A 169 -9.32 22.29 2.67
N THR A 170 -9.04 23.32 1.86
CA THR A 170 -8.51 23.16 0.51
C THR A 170 -7.06 22.66 0.54
N PRO A 171 -6.54 22.09 -0.56
CA PRO A 171 -5.19 21.54 -0.60
C PRO A 171 -4.08 22.55 -0.27
N ASP A 172 -4.26 23.83 -0.62
CA ASP A 172 -3.31 24.90 -0.28
C ASP A 172 -3.33 25.23 1.23
N GLU A 173 -4.51 25.18 1.86
CA GLU A 173 -4.66 25.44 3.30
C GLU A 173 -4.09 24.30 4.18
N ASN A 174 -3.94 23.10 3.61
CA ASN A 174 -3.25 21.98 4.27
C ASN A 174 -1.74 21.94 3.98
N GLN A 175 -1.25 22.82 3.10
CA GLN A 175 0.18 22.93 2.75
C GLN A 175 0.91 23.98 3.60
N ILE A 176 0.21 24.94 4.20
CA ILE A 176 0.80 25.98 5.07
C ILE A 176 1.08 25.41 6.47
N GLU A 177 2.33 25.02 6.70
CA GLU A 177 2.98 25.07 8.02
C GLU A 177 4.43 25.49 7.82
#